data_AF-A0A9E3FUL8-F1
#
_entry.id   AF-A0A9E3FUL8-F1
#
_cell.length_a   1.000
_cell.length_b   1.000
_cell.length_c   1.000
_cell.angle_alpha   90.00
_cell.angle_beta   90.00
_cell.angle_gamma   90.00
#
_symmetry.space_group_name_H-M   'P 1'
#
loop_
_entity.id
_entity.type
_entity.pdbx_description
1 polymer ?
#
loop_
_entity_poly.entity_id
_entity_poly.type
_entity_poly.pdbx_seq_one_letter_code
_entity_poly.pdbx_strand_id
1 'polypeptide(L)'
;MTALAEPLPTVRRRTRMTPARWGLYAFILITALYFLLPLYVMVVTSLKPMAEIRQGNLLALPMSPSIDAWIKAWTSACTGLTCGGIRVGFFNSLRILVPSVVISILVGSLTGYALSLWRIRGAGILFGAMMVVAFIPYQLFIYPLVRVFAVTGLGQSLLTIVIIHTIFGLPTMTLLFRNYFASLPSELFKAARVDG
;
A
#
# COMPACT_ATOMS: atom_id res chain seq x y z
N MET A 1 46.30 3.62 -34.71
CA MET A 1 45.47 4.82 -34.50
C MET A 1 44.51 4.52 -33.37
N THR A 2 44.97 4.72 -32.14
CA THR A 2 44.23 4.51 -30.88
C THR A 2 43.58 5.84 -30.50
N ALA A 3 42.26 5.95 -30.67
CA ALA A 3 41.51 7.07 -30.15
C ALA A 3 41.46 6.96 -28.62
N LEU A 4 42.24 7.79 -27.94
CA LEU A 4 42.19 7.95 -26.49
C LEU A 4 40.84 8.58 -26.14
N ALA A 5 40.02 7.87 -25.36
CA ALA A 5 38.79 8.42 -24.80
C ALA A 5 39.13 9.56 -23.84
N GLU A 6 38.69 10.78 -24.16
CA GLU A 6 38.78 11.90 -23.22
C GLU A 6 37.92 11.62 -21.98
N PRO A 7 38.44 11.84 -20.76
CA PRO A 7 37.65 11.69 -19.55
C PRO A 7 36.58 12.79 -19.50
N LEU A 8 35.31 12.38 -19.34
CA LEU A 8 34.17 13.30 -19.21
C LEU A 8 34.40 14.29 -18.05
N PRO A 9 34.10 15.58 -18.22
CA PRO A 9 34.28 16.58 -17.17
C PRO A 9 33.39 16.25 -15.97
N THR A 10 34.00 15.95 -14.83
CA THR A 10 33.29 15.74 -13.57
C THR A 10 32.84 17.09 -13.00
N VAL A 11 31.60 17.48 -13.30
CA VAL A 11 31.00 18.67 -12.69
C VAL A 11 30.75 18.39 -11.21
N ARG A 12 31.74 18.72 -10.37
CA ARG A 12 31.61 18.67 -8.91
C ARG A 12 30.67 19.80 -8.47
N ARG A 13 29.36 19.52 -8.44
CA ARG A 13 28.34 20.46 -7.94
C ARG A 13 28.64 20.76 -6.47
N ARG A 14 29.41 21.82 -6.19
CA ARG A 14 29.55 22.38 -4.84
C ARG A 14 28.16 22.85 -4.41
N THR A 15 27.52 22.09 -3.53
CA THR A 15 26.26 22.46 -2.90
C THR A 15 26.52 23.59 -1.91
N ARG A 16 26.70 24.83 -2.41
CA ARG A 16 26.65 26.01 -1.52
C ARG A 16 25.29 26.00 -0.82
N MET A 17 25.29 25.98 0.50
CA MET A 17 24.06 26.07 1.28
C MET A 17 23.54 27.49 1.16
N THR A 18 22.49 27.68 0.36
CA THR A 18 21.79 28.95 0.25
C THR A 18 20.75 29.07 1.37
N PRO A 19 20.38 30.29 1.80
CA PRO A 19 19.30 30.50 2.78
C PRO A 19 17.99 29.79 2.38
N ALA A 20 17.70 29.74 1.09
CA ALA A 20 16.55 29.00 0.55
C ALA A 20 16.59 27.48 0.86
N ARG A 21 17.78 26.86 0.87
CA ARG A 21 17.91 25.44 1.24
C ARG A 21 17.69 25.21 2.73
N TRP A 22 18.13 26.14 3.57
CA TRP A 22 17.83 26.10 5.01
C TRP A 22 16.33 26.22 5.27
N GLY A 23 15.64 27.13 4.58
CA GLY A 23 14.18 27.24 4.63
C GLY A 23 13.48 25.95 4.18
N LEU A 24 13.93 25.34 3.09
CA LEU A 24 13.41 24.06 2.61
C LEU A 24 13.61 22.93 3.63
N TYR A 25 14.81 22.80 4.20
CA TYR A 25 15.08 21.77 5.21
C TYR A 25 14.27 21.98 6.49
N ALA A 26 14.12 23.22 6.95
CA ALA A 26 13.27 23.55 8.09
C ALA A 26 11.81 23.18 7.81
N PHE A 27 11.28 23.53 6.63
CA PHE A 27 9.93 23.18 6.23
C PHE A 27 9.69 21.66 6.19
N ILE A 28 10.60 20.91 5.54
CA ILE A 28 10.51 19.44 5.47
C ILE A 28 10.61 18.83 6.88
N LEU A 29 11.51 19.32 7.73
CA LEU A 29 11.69 18.81 9.08
C LEU A 29 10.44 19.04 9.94
N ILE A 30 9.89 20.26 9.95
CA ILE A 30 8.68 20.59 10.70
C ILE A 30 7.51 19.73 10.21
N THR A 31 7.36 19.60 8.90
CA THR A 31 6.32 18.77 8.28
C THR A 31 6.48 17.30 8.69
N ALA A 32 7.71 16.77 8.63
CA ALA A 32 7.99 15.40 9.06
C ALA A 32 7.66 15.18 10.54
N LEU A 33 8.07 16.10 11.43
CA LEU A 33 7.77 16.01 12.87
C LEU A 33 6.26 16.06 13.13
N TYR A 34 5.52 16.91 12.40
CA TYR A 34 4.07 16.97 12.50
C TYR A 34 3.40 15.63 12.13
N PHE A 35 3.80 15.01 11.02
CA PHE A 35 3.27 13.70 10.61
C PHE A 35 3.71 12.55 11.53
N LEU A 36 4.86 12.67 12.19
CA LEU A 36 5.34 11.68 13.16
C LEU A 36 4.71 11.82 14.54
N LEU A 37 4.11 12.96 14.88
CA LEU A 37 3.49 13.21 16.18
C LEU A 37 2.43 12.16 16.58
N PRO A 38 1.44 11.78 15.75
CA PRO A 38 0.48 10.74 16.13
C PRO A 38 1.16 9.37 16.32
N LEU A 39 2.17 9.04 15.51
CA LEU A 39 2.93 7.79 15.65
C LEU A 39 3.71 7.79 16.97
N TYR A 40 4.34 8.92 17.33
CA TYR A 40 5.01 9.10 18.61
C TYR A 40 4.03 8.85 19.77
N VAL A 41 2.86 9.49 19.74
CA VAL A 41 1.83 9.29 20.78
C VAL A 41 1.39 7.84 20.86
N MET A 42 1.15 7.17 19.73
CA MET A 42 0.77 5.75 19.71
C MET A 42 1.85 4.85 20.34
N VAL A 43 3.12 5.05 19.97
CA VAL A 43 4.23 4.24 20.49
C VAL A 43 4.42 4.49 21.99
N VAL A 44 4.49 5.75 22.40
CA VAL A 44 4.66 6.13 23.82
C VAL A 44 3.51 5.62 24.67
N THR A 45 2.27 5.80 24.24
CA THR A 45 1.09 5.32 24.99
C THR A 45 1.01 3.79 25.05
N SER A 46 1.48 3.08 24.01
CA SER A 46 1.51 1.61 24.01
C SER A 46 2.43 1.01 25.08
N LEU A 47 3.40 1.79 25.56
CA LEU A 47 4.37 1.39 26.59
C LEU A 47 3.98 1.86 28.00
N LYS A 48 2.89 2.62 28.15
CA LYS A 48 2.44 3.14 29.44
C LYS A 48 1.51 2.15 30.15
N PRO A 49 1.65 1.98 31.48
CA PRO A 49 0.64 1.27 32.26
C PRO A 49 -0.66 2.08 32.33
N MET A 50 -1.80 1.39 32.56
CA MET A 50 -3.12 2.02 32.59
C MET A 50 -3.26 3.14 33.64
N ALA A 51 -2.53 3.03 34.76
CA ALA A 51 -2.50 4.07 35.79
C ALA A 51 -1.88 5.38 35.26
N GLU A 52 -0.87 5.31 34.39
CA GLU A 52 -0.23 6.48 33.79
C GLU A 52 -1.08 7.06 32.66
N ILE A 53 -1.70 6.21 31.83
CA ILE A 53 -2.60 6.66 30.75
C ILE A 53 -3.77 7.49 31.31
N ARG A 54 -4.32 7.09 32.46
CA ARG A 54 -5.42 7.79 33.14
C ARG A 54 -5.06 9.20 33.66
N GLN A 55 -3.78 9.53 33.76
CA GLN A 55 -3.32 10.86 34.20
C GLN A 55 -3.43 11.91 33.09
N GLY A 56 -3.70 11.52 31.84
CA GLY A 56 -3.98 12.45 30.72
C GLY A 56 -2.74 13.07 30.04
N ASN A 57 -1.53 12.73 30.49
CA ASN A 57 -0.28 13.26 29.93
C ASN A 57 0.14 12.50 28.66
N LEU A 58 -0.54 12.75 27.54
CA LEU A 58 -0.34 12.02 26.27
C LEU A 58 1.07 12.16 25.68
N LEU A 59 1.68 13.36 25.77
CA LEU A 59 3.00 13.65 25.18
C LEU A 59 4.20 13.28 26.07
N ALA A 60 3.96 13.07 27.36
CA ALA A 60 5.04 12.73 28.31
C ALA A 60 5.63 11.35 27.98
N LEU A 61 6.94 11.19 28.15
CA LEU A 61 7.58 9.87 28.05
C LEU A 61 7.08 8.94 29.18
N PRO A 62 7.08 7.61 28.96
CA PRO A 62 6.64 6.66 29.96
C PRO A 62 7.57 6.68 31.17
N MET A 63 7.00 6.86 32.37
CA MET A 63 7.77 6.86 33.62
C MET A 63 8.16 5.44 34.04
N SER A 64 7.28 4.47 33.77
CA SER A 64 7.52 3.04 33.99
C SER A 64 7.13 2.23 32.74
N PRO A 65 8.03 2.12 31.75
CA PRO A 65 7.75 1.40 30.51
C PRO A 65 7.34 -0.06 30.80
N SER A 66 6.24 -0.51 30.21
CA SER A 66 5.76 -1.89 30.29
C SER A 66 5.32 -2.41 28.91
N ILE A 67 5.53 -3.71 28.68
CA ILE A 67 5.07 -4.44 27.49
C ILE A 67 3.82 -5.29 27.76
N ASP A 68 3.24 -5.21 28.96
CA ASP A 68 2.08 -6.03 29.34
C ASP A 68 0.90 -5.80 28.41
N ALA A 69 0.72 -4.56 27.92
CA ALA A 69 -0.29 -4.21 26.94
C ALA A 69 -0.11 -5.00 25.62
N TRP A 70 1.13 -5.17 25.16
CA TRP A 70 1.45 -5.94 23.96
C TRP A 70 1.16 -7.43 24.14
N ILE A 71 1.62 -8.00 25.27
CA ILE A 71 1.40 -9.42 25.59
C ILE A 71 -0.10 -9.71 25.71
N LYS A 72 -0.83 -8.86 26.46
CA LYS A 72 -2.28 -8.99 26.64
C LYS A 72 -3.01 -8.86 25.30
N ALA A 73 -2.68 -7.84 24.51
CA ALA A 73 -3.27 -7.63 23.18
C ALA A 73 -3.05 -8.84 22.26
N TRP A 74 -1.85 -9.42 22.26
CA TRP A 74 -1.52 -10.54 21.40
C TRP A 74 -2.19 -11.86 21.80
N THR A 75 -2.32 -12.11 23.11
CA THR A 75 -2.65 -13.45 23.63
C THR A 75 -4.04 -13.61 24.23
N SER A 76 -4.60 -12.57 24.85
CA SER A 76 -5.76 -12.69 25.75
C SER A 76 -6.79 -11.56 25.62
N ALA A 77 -6.55 -10.56 24.75
CA ALA A 77 -7.56 -9.55 24.46
C ALA A 77 -8.81 -10.18 23.84
N CYS A 78 -9.98 -9.78 24.33
CA CYS A 78 -11.26 -10.16 23.77
C CYS A 78 -11.57 -9.26 22.56
N THR A 79 -11.44 -9.83 21.36
CA THR A 79 -11.73 -9.17 20.09
C THR A 79 -12.90 -9.88 19.41
N GLY A 80 -14.11 -9.34 19.60
CA GLY A 80 -15.34 -9.92 19.06
C GLY A 80 -15.72 -11.24 19.75
N LEU A 81 -15.77 -12.33 18.99
CA LEU A 81 -16.28 -13.63 19.43
C LEU A 81 -15.25 -14.47 20.22
N THR A 82 -13.98 -14.07 20.26
CA THR A 82 -12.91 -14.85 20.90
C THR A 82 -12.03 -14.00 21.80
N CYS A 83 -11.63 -14.56 22.95
CA CYS A 83 -10.66 -13.96 23.89
C CYS A 83 -9.24 -14.49 23.69
N GLY A 84 -8.91 -14.91 22.47
CA GLY A 84 -7.59 -15.45 22.11
C GLY A 84 -6.55 -14.41 21.69
N GLY A 85 -6.82 -13.12 21.92
CA GLY A 85 -5.98 -12.01 21.47
C GLY A 85 -6.06 -11.72 19.96
N ILE A 86 -5.31 -10.70 19.53
CA ILE A 86 -5.30 -10.20 18.14
C ILE A 86 -4.59 -11.16 17.17
N ARG A 87 -3.78 -12.11 17.68
CA ARG A 87 -2.99 -13.05 16.86
C ARG A 87 -3.80 -13.74 15.75
N VAL A 88 -5.05 -14.13 16.04
CA VAL A 88 -5.92 -14.82 15.05
C VAL A 88 -6.27 -13.87 13.90
N GLY A 89 -6.70 -12.66 14.21
CA GLY A 89 -7.00 -11.62 13.22
C GLY A 89 -5.76 -11.21 12.42
N PHE A 90 -4.59 -11.14 13.05
CA PHE A 90 -3.33 -10.83 12.40
C PHE A 90 -2.96 -11.87 11.32
N PHE A 91 -2.99 -13.17 11.67
CA PHE A 91 -2.67 -14.22 10.70
C PHE A 91 -3.74 -14.34 9.60
N ASN A 92 -5.02 -14.15 9.91
CA ASN A 92 -6.06 -14.08 8.88
C ASN A 92 -5.82 -12.91 7.93
N SER A 93 -5.42 -11.75 8.45
CA SER A 93 -5.08 -10.58 7.63
C SER A 93 -3.91 -10.86 6.69
N LEU A 94 -2.85 -11.51 7.18
CA LEU A 94 -1.73 -11.95 6.33
C LEU A 94 -2.16 -12.93 5.24
N ARG A 95 -2.97 -13.94 5.62
CA ARG A 95 -3.53 -14.95 4.69
C ARG A 95 -4.46 -14.34 3.65
N ILE A 96 -5.06 -13.19 3.92
CA ILE A 96 -5.84 -12.43 2.94
C ILE A 96 -4.90 -11.56 2.09
N LEU A 97 -4.06 -10.75 2.73
CA LEU A 97 -3.25 -9.73 2.10
C LEU A 97 -2.26 -10.31 1.09
N VAL A 98 -1.48 -11.31 1.49
CA VAL A 98 -0.40 -11.87 0.65
C VAL A 98 -0.93 -12.40 -0.68
N PRO A 99 -1.88 -13.36 -0.73
CA PRO A 99 -2.38 -13.85 -2.00
C PRO A 99 -3.15 -12.80 -2.78
N SER A 100 -3.93 -11.92 -2.12
CA SER A 100 -4.69 -10.87 -2.82
C SER A 100 -3.76 -9.93 -3.58
N VAL A 101 -2.66 -9.51 -2.94
CA VAL A 101 -1.66 -8.61 -3.56
C VAL A 101 -0.97 -9.32 -4.71
N VAL A 102 -0.49 -10.54 -4.51
CA VAL A 102 0.21 -11.31 -5.56
C VAL A 102 -0.68 -11.52 -6.78
N ILE A 103 -1.92 -11.99 -6.58
CA ILE A 103 -2.86 -12.25 -7.67
C ILE A 103 -3.23 -10.93 -8.37
N SER A 104 -3.49 -9.85 -7.62
CA SER A 104 -3.82 -8.54 -8.21
C SER A 104 -2.69 -7.97 -9.06
N ILE A 105 -1.43 -8.15 -8.62
CA ILE A 105 -0.26 -7.71 -9.38
C ILE A 105 -0.14 -8.54 -10.67
N LEU A 106 -0.22 -9.87 -10.58
CA LEU A 106 -0.10 -10.74 -11.74
C LEU A 106 -1.18 -10.45 -12.78
N VAL A 107 -2.46 -10.46 -12.37
CA VAL A 107 -3.58 -10.18 -13.28
C VAL A 107 -3.55 -8.73 -13.76
N GLY A 108 -3.32 -7.77 -12.86
CA GLY A 108 -3.27 -6.35 -13.18
C GLY A 108 -2.16 -6.00 -14.17
N SER A 109 -0.98 -6.62 -14.04
CA SER A 109 0.13 -6.45 -14.98
C SER A 109 -0.19 -7.01 -16.36
N LEU A 110 -0.81 -8.19 -16.44
CA LEU A 110 -1.23 -8.79 -17.70
C LEU A 110 -2.30 -7.93 -18.40
N THR A 111 -3.32 -7.49 -17.67
CA THR A 111 -4.38 -6.63 -18.23
C THR A 111 -3.84 -5.25 -18.59
N GLY A 112 -2.95 -4.66 -17.79
CA GLY A 112 -2.30 -3.38 -18.08
C GLY A 112 -1.42 -3.43 -19.32
N TYR A 113 -0.70 -4.53 -19.52
CA TYR A 113 0.07 -4.81 -20.74
C TYR A 113 -0.85 -4.90 -21.96
N ALA A 114 -1.91 -5.71 -21.87
CA ALA A 114 -2.89 -5.85 -22.95
C ALA A 114 -3.55 -4.51 -23.31
N LEU A 115 -3.96 -3.69 -22.33
CA LEU A 115 -4.62 -2.41 -22.60
C LEU A 115 -3.68 -1.27 -23.02
N SER A 116 -2.36 -1.42 -22.85
CA SER A 116 -1.38 -0.41 -23.29
C SER A 116 -0.88 -0.68 -24.70
N LEU A 117 -0.57 -1.94 -25.02
CA LEU A 117 0.09 -2.30 -26.28
C LEU A 117 -0.85 -2.91 -27.31
N TRP A 118 -1.98 -3.49 -26.88
CA TRP A 118 -2.93 -4.13 -27.79
C TRP A 118 -4.04 -3.17 -28.21
N ARG A 119 -4.16 -2.93 -29.51
CA ARG A 119 -5.19 -2.06 -30.10
C ARG A 119 -6.49 -2.81 -30.31
N ILE A 120 -7.18 -3.15 -29.21
CA ILE A 120 -8.48 -3.82 -29.25
C ILE A 120 -9.59 -2.77 -29.42
N ARG A 121 -10.56 -3.03 -30.31
CA ARG A 121 -11.76 -2.20 -30.43
C ARG A 121 -12.54 -2.22 -29.12
N GLY A 122 -12.78 -1.06 -28.51
CA GLY A 122 -13.47 -0.94 -27.22
C GLY A 122 -12.56 -0.93 -25.97
N ALA A 123 -11.23 -1.03 -26.13
CA ALA A 123 -10.29 -0.99 -25.01
C ALA A 123 -10.44 0.27 -24.12
N GLY A 124 -10.71 1.42 -24.73
CA GLY A 124 -10.96 2.67 -24.00
C GLY A 124 -12.24 2.64 -23.16
N ILE A 125 -13.30 2.00 -23.65
CA ILE A 125 -14.58 1.86 -22.92
C ILE A 125 -14.39 0.91 -21.75
N LEU A 126 -13.76 -0.26 -21.97
CA LEU A 126 -13.47 -1.22 -20.91
C LEU A 126 -12.62 -0.58 -19.81
N PHE A 127 -11.56 0.12 -20.20
CA PHE A 127 -10.69 0.83 -19.25
C PHE A 127 -11.45 1.93 -18.49
N GLY A 128 -12.28 2.71 -19.17
CA GLY A 128 -13.13 3.72 -18.55
C GLY A 128 -14.11 3.12 -17.54
N ALA A 129 -14.77 2.00 -17.89
CA ALA A 129 -15.68 1.29 -17.00
C ALA A 129 -14.95 0.77 -15.74
N MET A 130 -13.75 0.20 -15.89
CA MET A 130 -12.93 -0.21 -14.75
C MET A 130 -12.59 0.98 -13.84
N MET A 131 -12.26 2.13 -14.41
CA MET A 131 -11.98 3.36 -13.66
C MET A 131 -13.19 3.87 -12.90
N VAL A 132 -14.39 3.82 -13.49
CA VAL A 132 -15.62 4.17 -12.76
C VAL A 132 -15.76 3.30 -11.52
N VAL A 133 -15.60 1.97 -11.65
CA VAL A 133 -15.68 1.04 -10.51
C VAL A 133 -14.61 1.33 -9.45
N ALA A 134 -13.40 1.71 -9.85
CA ALA A 134 -12.29 2.02 -8.93
C ALA A 134 -12.60 3.16 -7.95
N PHE A 135 -13.40 4.14 -8.38
CA PHE A 135 -13.77 5.31 -7.57
C PHE A 135 -15.05 5.11 -6.76
N ILE A 136 -15.78 4.01 -6.96
CA ILE A 136 -16.97 3.70 -6.15
C ILE A 136 -16.49 3.27 -4.74
N PRO A 137 -16.97 3.91 -3.67
CA PRO A 137 -16.61 3.53 -2.31
C PRO A 137 -16.97 2.06 -2.02
N TYR A 138 -16.01 1.29 -1.52
CA TYR A 138 -16.20 -0.11 -1.13
C TYR A 138 -17.41 -0.30 -0.20
N GLN A 139 -17.69 0.68 0.65
CA GLN A 139 -18.80 0.68 1.60
C GLN A 139 -20.16 0.46 0.94
N LEU A 140 -20.35 0.90 -0.31
CA LEU A 140 -21.61 0.68 -1.05
C LEU A 140 -21.81 -0.80 -1.42
N PHE A 141 -20.74 -1.57 -1.55
CA PHE A 141 -20.79 -2.98 -1.92
C PHE A 141 -20.92 -3.93 -0.73
N ILE A 142 -20.65 -3.48 0.50
CA ILE A 142 -20.67 -4.35 1.69
C ILE A 142 -22.01 -5.05 1.84
N TYR A 143 -23.13 -4.31 1.80
CA TYR A 143 -24.45 -4.91 1.99
C TYR A 143 -24.83 -5.91 0.88
N PRO A 144 -24.69 -5.58 -0.42
CA PRO A 144 -24.88 -6.55 -1.51
C PRO A 144 -24.00 -7.80 -1.38
N LEU A 145 -22.71 -7.63 -1.05
CA LEU A 145 -21.78 -8.75 -0.91
C LEU A 145 -22.20 -9.67 0.24
N VAL A 146 -22.57 -9.13 1.39
CA VAL A 146 -23.08 -9.91 2.53
C VAL A 146 -24.33 -10.71 2.13
N ARG A 147 -25.27 -10.11 1.38
CA ARG A 147 -26.47 -10.80 0.89
C ARG A 147 -26.12 -11.94 -0.08
N VAL A 148 -25.26 -11.69 -1.06
CA VAL A 148 -24.81 -12.72 -2.01
C VAL A 148 -24.14 -13.89 -1.28
N PHE A 149 -23.29 -13.60 -0.31
CA PHE A 149 -22.59 -14.64 0.45
C PHE A 149 -23.47 -15.40 1.43
N ALA A 150 -24.52 -14.77 1.97
CA ALA A 150 -25.52 -15.45 2.78
C ALA A 150 -26.31 -16.47 1.94
N VAL A 151 -26.67 -16.13 0.71
CA VAL A 151 -27.42 -17.02 -0.20
C VAL A 151 -26.53 -18.14 -0.77
N THR A 152 -25.28 -17.82 -1.12
CA THR A 152 -24.35 -18.79 -1.72
C THR A 152 -23.61 -19.66 -0.70
N GLY A 153 -23.71 -19.35 0.60
CA GLY A 153 -22.97 -20.05 1.66
C GLY A 153 -21.47 -19.73 1.73
N LEU A 154 -20.96 -18.82 0.89
CA LEU A 154 -19.52 -18.50 0.77
C LEU A 154 -19.01 -17.47 1.79
N GLY A 155 -19.87 -16.98 2.70
CA GLY A 155 -19.59 -15.80 3.53
C GLY A 155 -18.56 -15.96 4.63
N GLN A 156 -18.20 -17.19 5.00
CA GLN A 156 -17.28 -17.46 6.11
C GLN A 156 -15.92 -18.02 5.65
N SER A 157 -15.53 -17.82 4.38
CA SER A 157 -14.24 -18.30 3.86
C SER A 157 -13.25 -17.17 3.62
N LEU A 158 -11.99 -17.37 4.05
CA LEU A 158 -10.88 -16.47 3.74
C LEU A 158 -10.66 -16.35 2.22
N LEU A 159 -10.90 -17.42 1.46
CA LEU A 159 -10.75 -17.43 0.01
C LEU A 159 -11.71 -16.43 -0.65
N THR A 160 -12.95 -16.37 -0.18
CA THR A 160 -13.94 -15.40 -0.65
C THR A 160 -13.43 -13.98 -0.45
N ILE A 161 -12.84 -13.69 0.71
CA ILE A 161 -12.29 -12.38 1.03
C ILE A 161 -11.09 -12.05 0.12
N VAL A 162 -10.23 -13.03 -0.18
CA VAL A 162 -9.10 -12.87 -1.11
C VAL A 162 -9.58 -12.50 -2.51
N ILE A 163 -10.60 -13.19 -3.01
CA ILE A 163 -11.19 -12.91 -4.33
C ILE A 163 -11.76 -11.50 -4.39
N ILE A 164 -12.49 -11.07 -3.35
CA ILE A 164 -13.03 -9.70 -3.27
C ILE A 164 -11.88 -8.68 -3.34
N HIS A 165 -10.88 -8.80 -2.47
CA HIS A 165 -9.75 -7.85 -2.44
C HIS A 165 -9.02 -7.82 -3.78
N THR A 166 -8.91 -8.95 -4.45
CA THR A 166 -8.33 -9.04 -5.78
C THR A 166 -9.15 -8.23 -6.78
N ILE A 167 -10.46 -8.50 -6.90
CA ILE A 167 -11.36 -7.84 -7.85
C ILE A 167 -11.37 -6.32 -7.65
N PHE A 168 -11.48 -5.86 -6.39
CA PHE A 168 -11.48 -4.43 -6.08
C PHE A 168 -10.11 -3.78 -6.32
N GLY A 169 -9.01 -4.53 -6.20
CA GLY A 169 -7.66 -4.05 -6.50
C GLY A 169 -7.33 -3.95 -7.99
N LEU A 170 -7.99 -4.75 -8.84
CA LEU A 170 -7.67 -4.85 -10.28
C LEU A 170 -7.69 -3.50 -11.01
N PRO A 171 -8.71 -2.63 -10.88
CA PRO A 171 -8.73 -1.37 -11.62
C PRO A 171 -7.49 -0.50 -11.37
N THR A 172 -7.10 -0.35 -10.10
CA THR A 172 -5.93 0.45 -9.70
C THR A 172 -4.64 -0.19 -10.19
N MET A 173 -4.49 -1.51 -10.06
CA MET A 173 -3.29 -2.22 -10.56
C MET A 173 -3.18 -2.12 -12.09
N THR A 174 -4.29 -2.33 -12.81
CA THR A 174 -4.33 -2.19 -14.27
C THR A 174 -3.99 -0.77 -14.71
N LEU A 175 -4.51 0.26 -14.05
CA LEU A 175 -4.17 1.66 -14.32
C LEU A 175 -2.67 1.92 -14.15
N LEU A 176 -2.11 1.48 -13.02
CA LEU A 176 -0.69 1.68 -12.71
C LEU A 176 0.20 1.01 -13.75
N PHE A 177 -0.05 -0.28 -14.05
CA PHE A 177 0.73 -1.02 -15.05
C PHE A 177 0.54 -0.47 -16.46
N ARG A 178 -0.68 -0.08 -16.84
CA ARG A 178 -0.93 0.54 -18.15
C ARG A 178 -0.15 1.84 -18.31
N ASN A 179 -0.15 2.70 -17.29
CA ASN A 179 0.61 3.95 -17.31
C ASN A 179 2.13 3.70 -17.36
N TYR A 180 2.60 2.68 -16.65
CA TYR A 180 4.00 2.27 -16.70
C TYR A 180 4.39 1.79 -18.11
N PHE A 181 3.68 0.80 -18.66
CA PHE A 181 3.98 0.26 -19.99
C PHE A 181 3.85 1.29 -21.11
N ALA A 182 2.90 2.24 -21.00
CA ALA A 182 2.76 3.33 -21.95
C ALA A 182 3.94 4.32 -21.93
N SER A 183 4.72 4.37 -20.85
CA SER A 183 5.91 5.23 -20.76
C SER A 183 7.17 4.58 -21.33
N LEU A 184 7.15 3.27 -21.61
CA LEU A 184 8.28 2.55 -22.17
C LEU A 184 8.42 2.83 -23.68
N PRO A 185 9.64 3.10 -24.19
CA PRO A 185 9.88 3.26 -25.62
C PRO A 185 9.49 1.99 -26.40
N SER A 186 8.75 2.17 -27.50
CA SER A 186 8.30 1.05 -28.34
C SER A 186 9.46 0.27 -28.98
N GLU A 187 10.62 0.91 -29.14
CA GLU A 187 11.84 0.30 -29.69
C GLU A 187 12.35 -0.89 -28.86
N LEU A 188 12.17 -0.87 -27.53
CA LEU A 188 12.55 -1.99 -26.67
C LEU A 188 11.77 -3.27 -27.02
N PHE A 189 10.47 -3.11 -27.29
CA PHE A 189 9.61 -4.24 -27.66
C PHE A 189 9.90 -4.74 -29.09
N LYS A 190 10.28 -3.84 -30.00
CA LYS A 190 10.69 -4.23 -31.36
C LYS A 190 12.02 -4.99 -31.35
N ALA A 191 13.00 -4.52 -30.59
CA ALA A 191 14.30 -5.17 -30.43
C ALA A 191 14.12 -6.58 -29.84
N ALA A 192 13.37 -6.71 -28.74
CA ALA A 192 13.07 -8.01 -28.14
C ALA A 192 12.41 -8.98 -29.15
N ARG A 193 11.49 -8.49 -30.00
CA ARG A 193 10.85 -9.33 -31.03
C ARG A 193 11.82 -9.77 -32.14
N VAL A 194 12.89 -9.03 -32.40
CA VAL A 194 13.95 -9.43 -33.34
C VAL A 194 14.88 -10.47 -32.71
N ASP A 195 15.15 -10.34 -31.40
CA ASP A 195 16.04 -11.23 -30.65
C ASP A 195 15.43 -12.62 -30.37
N GLY A 196 14.09 -12.74 -30.34
CA GLY A 196 13.34 -13.99 -30.13
C GLY A 196 12.67 -14.09 -28.77
#